data_AF-A0A480A421-F1
#
_entry.id   AF-A0A480A421-F1
#
_cell.length_a   1.000
_cell.length_b   1.000
_cell.length_c   1.000
_cell.angle_alpha   90.00
_cell.angle_beta   90.00
_cell.angle_gamma   90.00
#
_symmetry.space_group_name_H-M   'P 1'
#
loop_
_entity.id
_entity.type
_entity.pdbx_description
1 polymer ?
#
loop_
_entity_poly.entity_id
_entity_poly.type
_entity_poly.pdbx_seq_one_letter_code
_entity_poly.pdbx_strand_id
1 'polypeptide(L)'
;METIQPPTNSVVSNFDSQQRNQAILELEKMSLSPNKSGDLSQAIASAQKISPGTPLYQQAQKNIQVWSQMILDLAQEQANQREYIDAIATAELINKNTAFYRQAQTSIAKWQLEAKQYLSNQTLLDAAQALVRPGQASTYNRAIEVAKKVPPGQPGFEIAQTSINQWSEQILELAKNRAAQGDFNTAIATATLVPKQTIAYEDAQDAIEKWRNQYTR
;
A
#
# COMPACT_ATOMS: atom_id res chain seq x y z
N MET A 1 -29.77 27.50 -29.21
CA MET A 1 -29.37 26.77 -27.98
C MET A 1 -27.86 26.75 -27.98
N GLU A 2 -27.22 27.72 -27.32
CA GLU A 2 -25.77 27.75 -27.16
C GLU A 2 -25.37 26.72 -26.11
N THR A 3 -24.54 25.76 -26.51
CA THR A 3 -23.89 24.81 -25.62
C THR A 3 -22.75 25.49 -24.89
N ILE A 4 -22.92 25.74 -23.59
CA ILE A 4 -21.88 26.22 -22.70
C ILE A 4 -20.88 25.07 -22.48
N GLN A 5 -19.69 25.19 -23.04
CA GLN A 5 -18.54 24.33 -22.75
C GLN A 5 -18.02 24.66 -21.33
N PRO A 6 -17.77 23.67 -20.46
CA PRO A 6 -17.16 23.92 -19.16
C PRO A 6 -15.71 24.43 -19.33
N PRO A 7 -15.23 25.37 -18.50
CA PRO A 7 -13.86 25.86 -18.60
C PRO A 7 -12.84 24.74 -18.32
N THR A 8 -11.74 24.85 -19.03
CA THR A 8 -10.66 23.89 -19.27
C THR A 8 -9.81 23.55 -18.03
N ASN A 9 -9.83 22.28 -17.59
CA ASN A 9 -8.88 21.70 -16.61
C ASN A 9 -7.40 21.74 -17.07
N SER A 10 -7.12 22.12 -18.31
CA SER A 10 -5.77 22.18 -18.91
C SER A 10 -5.00 23.47 -18.60
N VAL A 11 -5.67 24.57 -18.25
CA VAL A 11 -4.98 25.85 -17.96
C VAL A 11 -4.46 25.88 -16.53
N VAL A 12 -5.21 25.33 -15.57
CA VAL A 12 -4.81 25.24 -14.15
C VAL A 12 -3.62 24.31 -13.96
N SER A 13 -3.63 23.13 -14.61
CA SER A 13 -2.52 22.18 -14.60
C SER A 13 -1.23 22.72 -15.24
N ASN A 14 -1.35 23.55 -16.28
CA ASN A 14 -0.20 24.22 -16.90
C ASN A 14 0.41 25.32 -16.01
N PHE A 15 -0.41 26.08 -15.26
CA PHE A 15 0.08 27.08 -14.33
C PHE A 15 0.83 26.44 -13.13
N ASP A 16 0.27 25.36 -12.58
CA ASP A 16 0.88 24.63 -11.46
C ASP A 16 2.21 23.99 -11.84
N SER A 17 2.32 23.46 -13.07
CA SER A 17 3.57 22.88 -13.59
C SER A 17 4.64 23.95 -13.86
N GLN A 18 4.28 25.11 -14.40
CA GLN A 18 5.21 26.23 -14.57
C GLN A 18 5.75 26.73 -13.23
N GLN A 19 4.89 26.90 -12.23
CA GLN A 19 5.29 27.33 -10.89
C GLN A 19 6.19 26.29 -10.22
N ARG A 20 5.89 24.99 -10.38
CA ARG A 20 6.74 23.91 -9.88
C ARG A 20 8.12 23.92 -10.52
N ASN A 21 8.22 24.09 -11.84
CA ASN A 21 9.49 24.18 -12.55
C ASN A 21 10.33 25.38 -12.07
N GLN A 22 9.71 26.54 -11.84
CA GLN A 22 10.41 27.72 -11.30
C GLN A 22 10.97 27.46 -9.90
N ALA A 23 10.20 26.80 -9.03
CA ALA A 23 10.65 26.47 -7.69
C ALA A 23 11.79 25.44 -7.70
N ILE A 24 11.81 24.51 -8.67
CA ILE A 24 12.92 23.56 -8.87
C ILE A 24 14.19 24.28 -9.32
N LEU A 25 14.09 25.18 -10.32
CA LEU A 25 15.23 25.99 -10.75
C LEU A 25 15.82 26.82 -9.60
N GLU A 26 14.98 27.28 -8.67
CA GLU A 26 15.46 28.01 -7.50
C GLU A 26 16.21 27.11 -6.50
N LEU A 27 15.79 25.84 -6.34
CA LEU A 27 16.57 24.86 -5.57
C LEU A 27 17.94 24.62 -6.20
N GLU A 28 17.99 24.47 -7.53
CA GLU A 28 19.24 24.25 -8.26
C GLU A 28 20.22 25.42 -8.07
N LYS A 29 19.73 26.68 -8.12
CA LYS A 29 20.56 27.86 -7.81
C LYS A 29 21.09 27.85 -6.37
N MET A 30 20.34 27.26 -5.44
CA MET A 30 20.76 27.08 -4.05
C MET A 30 21.65 25.82 -3.85
N SER A 31 21.95 25.07 -4.91
CA SER A 31 22.63 23.76 -4.84
C SER A 31 21.88 22.73 -3.99
N LEU A 32 20.55 22.78 -4.01
CA LEU A 32 19.63 21.90 -3.28
C LEU A 32 18.90 20.95 -4.25
N SER A 33 18.58 19.75 -3.79
CA SER A 33 17.92 18.72 -4.60
C SER A 33 16.41 18.67 -4.38
N PRO A 34 15.59 18.63 -5.45
CA PRO A 34 14.13 18.51 -5.34
C PRO A 34 13.66 17.14 -4.81
N ASN A 35 14.51 16.12 -4.82
CA ASN A 35 14.17 14.76 -4.40
C ASN A 35 14.62 14.44 -2.96
N LYS A 36 15.16 15.43 -2.24
CA LYS A 36 15.59 15.30 -0.85
C LYS A 36 14.73 16.16 0.04
N SER A 37 13.95 15.54 0.91
CA SER A 37 13.05 16.25 1.83
C SER A 37 13.79 17.20 2.77
N GLY A 38 15.01 16.84 3.19
CA GLY A 38 15.92 17.73 3.95
C GLY A 38 16.30 19.00 3.19
N ASP A 39 16.66 18.88 1.90
CA ASP A 39 17.03 20.03 1.06
C ASP A 39 15.82 20.94 0.82
N LEU A 40 14.63 20.37 0.59
CA LEU A 40 13.38 21.13 0.49
C LEU A 40 13.05 21.88 1.78
N SER A 41 13.24 21.23 2.94
CA SER A 41 13.03 21.86 4.25
C SER A 41 14.01 23.02 4.48
N GLN A 42 15.27 22.85 4.09
CA GLN A 42 16.29 23.90 4.13
C GLN A 42 15.93 25.10 3.23
N ALA A 43 15.40 24.83 2.03
CA ALA A 43 14.93 25.87 1.11
C ALA A 43 13.77 26.67 1.72
N ILE A 44 12.79 25.98 2.31
CA ILE A 44 11.67 26.61 3.03
C ILE A 44 12.18 27.49 4.16
N ALA A 45 13.07 26.98 5.01
CA ALA A 45 13.64 27.73 6.13
C ALA A 45 14.40 28.99 5.68
N SER A 46 15.04 28.94 4.51
CA SER A 46 15.73 30.07 3.91
C SER A 46 14.74 31.11 3.37
N ALA A 47 13.72 30.68 2.62
CA ALA A 47 12.69 31.55 2.07
C ALA A 47 11.82 32.21 3.15
N GLN A 48 11.58 31.54 4.28
CA GLN A 48 10.83 32.07 5.42
C GLN A 48 11.51 33.29 6.08
N LYS A 49 12.82 33.51 5.86
CA LYS A 49 13.54 34.69 6.36
C LYS A 49 13.29 35.95 5.54
N ILE A 50 12.70 35.82 4.36
CA ILE A 50 12.42 36.96 3.47
C ILE A 50 11.24 37.75 4.05
N SER A 51 11.48 39.02 4.39
CA SER A 51 10.50 39.85 5.08
C SER A 51 9.39 40.35 4.16
N PRO A 52 8.16 40.54 4.69
CA PRO A 52 7.09 41.22 3.96
C PRO A 52 7.55 42.59 3.45
N GLY A 53 7.13 42.94 2.22
CA GLY A 53 7.49 44.22 1.58
C GLY A 53 8.80 44.20 0.77
N THR A 54 9.60 43.14 0.84
CA THR A 54 10.74 42.96 -0.07
C THR A 54 10.27 42.52 -1.46
N PRO A 55 10.99 42.90 -2.55
CA PRO A 55 10.59 42.52 -3.92
C PRO A 55 10.43 41.00 -4.14
N LEU A 56 11.19 40.19 -3.40
CA LEU A 56 11.18 38.73 -3.53
C LEU A 56 10.16 38.02 -2.64
N TYR A 57 9.47 38.74 -1.73
CA TYR A 57 8.58 38.12 -0.74
C TYR A 57 7.50 37.25 -1.40
N GLN A 58 6.83 37.75 -2.42
CA GLN A 58 5.76 37.01 -3.10
C GLN A 58 6.26 35.73 -3.77
N GLN A 59 7.43 35.79 -4.42
CA GLN A 59 8.04 34.61 -5.02
C GLN A 59 8.49 33.61 -3.95
N ALA A 60 9.03 34.08 -2.83
CA ALA A 60 9.41 33.25 -1.70
C ALA A 60 8.22 32.48 -1.13
N GLN A 61 7.07 33.14 -0.93
CA GLN A 61 5.85 32.48 -0.45
C GLN A 61 5.33 31.43 -1.44
N LYS A 62 5.36 31.73 -2.74
CA LYS A 62 5.01 30.76 -3.80
C LYS A 62 5.92 29.54 -3.79
N ASN A 63 7.23 29.74 -3.64
CA ASN A 63 8.20 28.64 -3.59
C ASN A 63 8.01 27.79 -2.32
N ILE A 64 7.76 28.42 -1.16
CA ILE A 64 7.45 27.70 0.09
C ILE A 64 6.25 26.78 -0.09
N GLN A 65 5.18 27.24 -0.76
CA GLN A 65 4.02 26.40 -1.06
C GLN A 65 4.42 25.19 -1.91
N VAL A 66 5.16 25.40 -3.00
CA VAL A 66 5.58 24.31 -3.88
C VAL A 66 6.47 23.31 -3.14
N TRP A 67 7.51 23.75 -2.44
CA TRP A 67 8.42 22.86 -1.73
C TRP A 67 7.72 22.10 -0.61
N SER A 68 6.75 22.72 0.07
CA SER A 68 5.94 22.03 1.09
C SER A 68 5.07 20.94 0.46
N GLN A 69 4.50 21.18 -0.72
CA GLN A 69 3.80 20.15 -1.48
C GLN A 69 4.75 19.02 -1.90
N MET A 70 5.95 19.34 -2.38
CA MET A 70 6.94 18.33 -2.78
C MET A 70 7.37 17.45 -1.60
N ILE A 71 7.54 18.01 -0.40
CA ILE A 71 7.79 17.22 0.81
C ILE A 71 6.62 16.26 1.06
N LEU A 72 5.37 16.74 0.94
CA LEU A 72 4.19 15.90 1.13
C LEU A 72 4.08 14.80 0.07
N ASP A 73 4.43 15.10 -1.18
CA ASP A 73 4.47 14.13 -2.29
C ASP A 73 5.50 13.03 -2.00
N LEU A 74 6.70 13.38 -1.54
CA LEU A 74 7.74 12.42 -1.14
C LEU A 74 7.27 11.55 0.04
N ALA A 75 6.66 12.15 1.05
CA ALA A 75 6.12 11.41 2.19
C ALA A 75 5.01 10.43 1.76
N GLN A 76 4.15 10.86 0.84
CA GLN A 76 3.08 10.00 0.32
C GLN A 76 3.64 8.80 -0.46
N GLU A 77 4.72 9.01 -1.23
CA GLU A 77 5.39 7.93 -1.94
C GLU A 77 6.00 6.91 -0.97
N GLN A 78 6.69 7.37 0.07
CA GLN A 78 7.20 6.51 1.15
C GLN A 78 6.08 5.70 1.80
N ALA A 79 4.95 6.32 2.11
CA ALA A 79 3.80 5.62 2.70
C ALA A 79 3.19 4.58 1.75
N ASN A 80 3.17 4.83 0.44
CA ASN A 80 2.72 3.87 -0.57
C ASN A 80 3.62 2.62 -0.59
N GLN A 81 4.91 2.80 -0.32
CA GLN A 81 5.90 1.73 -0.18
C GLN A 81 5.85 1.05 1.21
N ARG A 82 4.88 1.45 2.06
CA ARG A 82 4.73 1.03 3.47
C ARG A 82 5.89 1.45 4.38
N GLU A 83 6.70 2.41 3.95
CA GLU A 83 7.75 3.06 4.74
C GLU A 83 7.11 4.14 5.64
N TYR A 84 6.14 3.75 6.47
CA TYR A 84 5.32 4.70 7.21
C TYR A 84 6.11 5.58 8.18
N ILE A 85 7.19 5.05 8.76
CA ILE A 85 8.04 5.81 9.68
C ILE A 85 8.76 6.93 8.93
N ASP A 86 9.32 6.63 7.77
CA ASP A 86 10.01 7.62 6.93
C ASP A 86 9.02 8.63 6.34
N ALA A 87 7.85 8.18 5.92
CA ALA A 87 6.75 9.04 5.47
C ALA A 87 6.34 10.07 6.55
N ILE A 88 6.17 9.62 7.79
CA ILE A 88 5.83 10.49 8.92
C ILE A 88 6.96 11.49 9.15
N ALA A 89 8.21 11.04 9.25
CA ALA A 89 9.36 11.91 9.47
C ALA A 89 9.51 12.96 8.36
N THR A 90 9.28 12.58 7.10
CA THR A 90 9.30 13.50 5.96
C THR A 90 8.17 14.53 6.07
N ALA A 91 6.93 14.12 6.34
CA ALA A 91 5.81 15.06 6.46
C ALA A 91 5.91 15.98 7.68
N GLU A 92 6.60 15.56 8.74
CA GLU A 92 6.88 16.40 9.92
C GLU A 92 7.78 17.61 9.60
N LEU A 93 8.52 17.58 8.49
CA LEU A 93 9.30 18.73 8.01
C LEU A 93 8.40 19.90 7.55
N ILE A 94 7.11 19.64 7.29
CA ILE A 94 6.12 20.66 6.92
C ILE A 94 5.67 21.37 8.20
N ASN A 95 6.18 22.58 8.44
CA ASN A 95 5.86 23.36 9.63
C ASN A 95 4.50 24.07 9.56
N LYS A 96 4.00 24.48 10.73
CA LYS A 96 2.68 25.14 10.93
C LYS A 96 2.44 26.42 10.15
N ASN A 97 3.49 27.04 9.63
CA ASN A 97 3.41 28.31 8.91
C ASN A 97 3.24 28.11 7.39
N THR A 98 3.13 26.87 6.91
CA THR A 98 2.97 26.55 5.49
C THR A 98 1.53 26.15 5.14
N ALA A 99 1.13 26.35 3.88
CA ALA A 99 -0.22 26.06 3.41
C ALA A 99 -0.62 24.57 3.56
N PHE A 100 0.37 23.66 3.52
CA PHE A 100 0.15 22.21 3.53
C PHE A 100 0.20 21.59 4.93
N TYR A 101 0.41 22.37 5.99
CA TYR A 101 0.52 21.84 7.35
C TYR A 101 -0.68 20.99 7.76
N ARG A 102 -1.91 21.47 7.55
CA ARG A 102 -3.12 20.72 7.94
C ARG A 102 -3.25 19.40 7.19
N GLN A 103 -2.89 19.39 5.90
CA GLN A 103 -2.89 18.18 5.09
C GLN A 103 -1.80 17.21 5.58
N ALA A 104 -0.59 17.71 5.85
CA ALA A 104 0.51 16.91 6.41
C ALA A 104 0.12 16.26 7.73
N GLN A 105 -0.49 17.00 8.68
CA GLN A 105 -0.96 16.44 9.95
C GLN A 105 -2.05 15.39 9.77
N THR A 106 -2.93 15.56 8.78
CA THR A 106 -3.96 14.57 8.44
C THR A 106 -3.31 13.29 7.89
N SER A 107 -2.33 13.43 6.99
CA SER A 107 -1.56 12.30 6.46
C SER A 107 -0.75 11.59 7.54
N ILE A 108 -0.09 12.33 8.44
CA ILE A 108 0.66 11.76 9.57
C ILE A 108 -0.28 10.92 10.46
N ALA A 109 -1.44 11.45 10.85
CA ALA A 109 -2.40 10.71 11.67
C ALA A 109 -2.87 9.42 10.98
N LYS A 110 -3.11 9.48 9.66
CA LYS A 110 -3.43 8.31 8.84
C LYS A 110 -2.30 7.29 8.84
N TRP A 111 -1.07 7.69 8.51
CA TRP A 111 0.07 6.78 8.43
C TRP A 111 0.47 6.21 9.79
N GLN A 112 0.27 6.93 10.89
CA GLN A 112 0.44 6.39 12.24
C GLN A 112 -0.53 5.25 12.53
N LEU A 113 -1.78 5.36 12.08
CA LEU A 113 -2.76 4.28 12.18
C LEU A 113 -2.37 3.10 11.28
N GLU A 114 -2.02 3.37 10.02
CA GLU A 114 -1.61 2.35 9.05
C GLU A 114 -0.35 1.62 9.50
N ALA A 115 0.64 2.29 10.09
CA ALA A 115 1.85 1.68 10.64
C ALA A 115 1.53 0.67 11.74
N LYS A 116 0.62 1.04 12.67
CA LYS A 116 0.17 0.14 13.74
C LYS A 116 -0.56 -1.08 13.18
N GLN A 117 -1.45 -0.86 12.22
CA GLN A 117 -2.17 -1.94 11.53
C GLN A 117 -1.20 -2.85 10.80
N TYR A 118 -0.26 -2.29 10.05
CA TYR A 118 0.73 -3.03 9.28
C TYR A 118 1.58 -3.93 10.17
N LEU A 119 2.11 -3.42 11.28
CA LEU A 119 2.87 -4.22 12.24
C LEU A 119 2.05 -5.38 12.83
N SER A 120 0.81 -5.09 13.23
CA SER A 120 -0.11 -6.12 13.75
C SER A 120 -0.40 -7.19 12.70
N ASN A 121 -0.69 -6.78 11.48
CA ASN A 121 -1.03 -7.68 10.38
C ASN A 121 0.19 -8.50 9.92
N GLN A 122 1.38 -7.90 9.91
CA GLN A 122 2.63 -8.61 9.63
C GLN A 122 2.86 -9.71 10.68
N THR A 123 2.64 -9.41 11.97
CA THR A 123 2.75 -10.41 13.05
C THR A 123 1.79 -11.58 12.84
N LEU A 124 0.55 -11.32 12.40
CA LEU A 124 -0.42 -12.36 12.06
C LEU A 124 0.06 -13.23 10.88
N LEU A 125 0.60 -12.60 9.84
CA LEU A 125 1.08 -13.30 8.65
C LEU A 125 2.33 -14.14 8.93
N ASP A 126 3.26 -13.63 9.74
CA ASP A 126 4.44 -14.37 10.18
C ASP A 126 4.03 -15.58 11.03
N ALA A 127 3.08 -15.39 11.95
CA ALA A 127 2.52 -16.49 12.75
C ALA A 127 1.81 -17.52 11.86
N ALA A 128 1.03 -17.08 10.87
CA ALA A 128 0.37 -17.97 9.90
C ALA A 128 1.41 -18.80 9.13
N GLN A 129 2.46 -18.15 8.60
CA GLN A 129 3.52 -18.81 7.87
C GLN A 129 4.27 -19.83 8.74
N ALA A 130 4.52 -19.52 10.01
CA ALA A 130 5.18 -20.43 10.95
C ALA A 130 4.37 -21.69 11.28
N LEU A 131 3.05 -21.70 11.03
CA LEU A 131 2.22 -22.89 11.20
C LEU A 131 2.43 -23.92 10.09
N VAL A 132 2.83 -23.49 8.90
CA VAL A 132 2.87 -24.33 7.70
C VAL A 132 3.93 -25.42 7.82
N ARG A 133 3.52 -26.67 7.60
CA ARG A 133 4.41 -27.83 7.47
C ARG A 133 4.17 -28.49 6.11
N PRO A 134 5.19 -28.54 5.23
CA PRO A 134 5.07 -29.20 3.93
C PRO A 134 4.50 -30.62 4.05
N GLY A 135 3.59 -30.99 3.14
CA GLY A 135 2.92 -32.29 3.15
C GLY A 135 1.73 -32.41 4.12
N GLN A 136 1.54 -31.46 5.06
CA GLN A 136 0.45 -31.49 6.04
C GLN A 136 -0.64 -30.48 5.71
N ALA A 137 -1.63 -30.89 4.90
CA ALA A 137 -2.75 -30.04 4.46
C ALA A 137 -3.48 -29.29 5.61
N SER A 138 -3.64 -29.92 6.78
CA SER A 138 -4.27 -29.28 7.94
C SER A 138 -3.49 -28.07 8.46
N THR A 139 -2.16 -28.03 8.28
CA THR A 139 -1.34 -26.88 8.68
C THR A 139 -1.50 -25.69 7.75
N TYR A 140 -1.64 -25.93 6.44
CA TYR A 140 -2.00 -24.90 5.47
C TYR A 140 -3.39 -24.32 5.79
N ASN A 141 -4.37 -25.16 6.11
CA ASN A 141 -5.69 -24.69 6.52
C ASN A 141 -5.64 -23.83 7.79
N ARG A 142 -4.86 -24.22 8.80
CA ARG A 142 -4.64 -23.41 10.01
C ARG A 142 -3.97 -22.06 9.70
N ALA A 143 -2.98 -22.05 8.80
CA ALA A 143 -2.33 -20.83 8.35
C ALA A 143 -3.34 -19.88 7.67
N ILE A 144 -4.19 -20.41 6.79
CA ILE A 144 -5.27 -19.67 6.13
C ILE A 144 -6.20 -19.02 7.17
N GLU A 145 -6.63 -19.75 8.19
CA GLU A 145 -7.53 -19.21 9.22
C GLU A 145 -6.88 -18.07 10.04
N VAL A 146 -5.56 -18.06 10.19
CA VAL A 146 -4.84 -16.94 10.80
C VAL A 146 -4.73 -15.76 9.83
N ALA A 147 -4.35 -16.00 8.57
CA ALA A 147 -4.22 -14.93 7.57
C ALA A 147 -5.55 -14.22 7.27
N LYS A 148 -6.69 -14.93 7.33
CA LYS A 148 -8.04 -14.35 7.20
C LYS A 148 -8.38 -13.28 8.25
N LYS A 149 -7.62 -13.23 9.35
CA LYS A 149 -7.82 -12.21 10.39
C LYS A 149 -7.31 -10.83 9.97
N VAL A 150 -6.51 -10.74 8.90
CA VAL A 150 -6.10 -9.46 8.32
C VAL A 150 -7.32 -8.81 7.67
N PRO A 151 -7.78 -7.63 8.14
CA PRO A 151 -9.02 -7.04 7.63
C PRO A 151 -8.87 -6.47 6.21
N PRO A 152 -9.91 -6.54 5.37
CA PRO A 152 -9.94 -5.87 4.07
C PRO A 152 -9.66 -4.37 4.18
N GLY A 153 -8.85 -3.85 3.26
CA GLY A 153 -8.48 -2.44 3.20
C GLY A 153 -7.39 -2.01 4.20
N GLN A 154 -6.90 -2.91 5.06
CA GLN A 154 -5.74 -2.63 5.91
C GLN A 154 -4.42 -3.01 5.23
N PRO A 155 -3.31 -2.36 5.61
CA PRO A 155 -1.98 -2.76 5.16
C PRO A 155 -1.72 -4.25 5.43
N GLY A 156 -1.22 -4.96 4.41
CA GLY A 156 -0.94 -6.40 4.47
C GLY A 156 -2.08 -7.30 3.98
N PHE A 157 -3.29 -6.76 3.70
CA PHE A 157 -4.42 -7.58 3.22
C PHE A 157 -4.12 -8.30 1.89
N GLU A 158 -3.49 -7.62 0.93
CA GLU A 158 -3.11 -8.22 -0.36
C GLU A 158 -2.13 -9.38 -0.19
N ILE A 159 -1.19 -9.24 0.75
CA ILE A 159 -0.24 -10.30 1.11
C ILE A 159 -1.00 -11.48 1.71
N ALA A 160 -1.91 -11.21 2.65
CA ALA A 160 -2.77 -12.23 3.25
C ALA A 160 -3.55 -13.00 2.19
N GLN A 161 -4.21 -12.31 1.26
CA GLN A 161 -4.99 -12.93 0.20
C GLN A 161 -4.13 -13.79 -0.74
N THR A 162 -2.94 -13.31 -1.07
CA THR A 162 -1.96 -14.06 -1.88
C THR A 162 -1.55 -15.34 -1.17
N SER A 163 -1.17 -15.26 0.11
CA SER A 163 -0.81 -16.44 0.91
C SER A 163 -1.97 -17.42 1.06
N ILE A 164 -3.19 -16.93 1.30
CA ILE A 164 -4.40 -17.76 1.40
C ILE A 164 -4.62 -18.56 0.11
N ASN A 165 -4.50 -17.90 -1.05
CA ASN A 165 -4.65 -18.57 -2.34
C ASN A 165 -3.56 -19.63 -2.56
N GLN A 166 -2.30 -19.28 -2.32
CA GLN A 166 -1.17 -20.21 -2.44
C GLN A 166 -1.32 -21.44 -1.54
N TRP A 167 -1.66 -21.26 -0.26
CA TRP A 167 -1.87 -22.37 0.66
C TRP A 167 -3.07 -23.23 0.28
N SER A 168 -4.11 -22.63 -0.32
CA SER A 168 -5.27 -23.34 -0.81
C SER A 168 -4.93 -24.23 -2.01
N GLU A 169 -4.09 -23.74 -2.92
CA GLU A 169 -3.53 -24.54 -4.02
C GLU A 169 -2.68 -25.71 -3.48
N GLN A 170 -1.85 -25.47 -2.46
CA GLN A 170 -1.06 -26.54 -1.83
C GLN A 170 -1.95 -27.63 -1.21
N ILE A 171 -3.07 -27.26 -0.57
CA ILE A 171 -4.05 -28.23 -0.07
C ILE A 171 -4.63 -29.05 -1.22
N LEU A 172 -5.04 -28.41 -2.31
CA LEU A 172 -5.59 -29.09 -3.48
C LEU A 172 -4.56 -30.03 -4.13
N GLU A 173 -3.30 -29.61 -4.24
CA GLU A 173 -2.22 -30.42 -4.77
C GLU A 173 -1.98 -31.67 -3.93
N LEU A 174 -1.95 -31.53 -2.60
CA LEU A 174 -1.86 -32.68 -1.68
C LEU A 174 -3.05 -33.62 -1.82
N ALA A 175 -4.26 -33.09 -2.04
CA ALA A 175 -5.45 -33.89 -2.29
C ALA A 175 -5.32 -34.70 -3.59
N LYS A 176 -4.88 -34.05 -4.68
CA LYS A 176 -4.65 -34.69 -5.98
C LYS A 176 -3.60 -35.80 -5.89
N ASN A 177 -2.51 -35.56 -5.17
CA ASN A 177 -1.45 -36.55 -4.94
C ASN A 177 -1.96 -37.79 -4.19
N ARG A 178 -2.82 -37.61 -3.17
CA ARG A 178 -3.46 -38.71 -2.46
C ARG A 178 -4.39 -39.52 -3.36
N ALA A 179 -5.19 -38.83 -4.17
CA ALA A 179 -6.08 -39.50 -5.13
C ALA A 179 -5.30 -40.30 -6.19
N ALA A 180 -4.16 -39.78 -6.67
CA ALA A 180 -3.29 -40.49 -7.60
C ALA A 180 -2.69 -41.78 -7.01
N GLN A 181 -2.61 -41.87 -5.67
CA GLN A 181 -2.21 -43.08 -4.94
C GLN A 181 -3.38 -44.04 -4.67
N GLY A 182 -4.59 -43.72 -5.14
CA GLY A 182 -5.82 -44.48 -4.90
C GLY A 182 -6.49 -44.18 -3.56
N ASP A 183 -5.94 -43.28 -2.73
CA ASP A 183 -6.53 -42.90 -1.45
C ASP A 183 -7.57 -41.78 -1.63
N PHE A 184 -8.69 -42.14 -2.26
CA PHE A 184 -9.78 -41.20 -2.54
C PHE A 184 -10.44 -40.66 -1.26
N ASN A 185 -10.50 -41.44 -0.19
CA ASN A 185 -11.07 -41.00 1.08
C ASN A 185 -10.25 -39.85 1.69
N THR A 186 -8.93 -40.02 1.80
CA THR A 186 -8.08 -38.95 2.32
C THR A 186 -7.99 -37.80 1.34
N ALA A 187 -7.98 -38.05 0.02
CA ALA A 187 -8.00 -36.99 -0.99
C ALA A 187 -9.22 -36.07 -0.86
N ILE A 188 -10.43 -36.64 -0.74
CA ILE A 188 -11.67 -35.88 -0.54
C ILE A 188 -11.58 -35.07 0.75
N ALA A 189 -11.24 -35.71 1.88
CA ALA A 189 -11.10 -35.01 3.16
C ALA A 189 -10.09 -33.85 3.08
N THR A 190 -9.01 -34.02 2.32
CA THR A 190 -8.01 -32.99 2.09
C THR A 190 -8.55 -31.82 1.27
N ALA A 191 -9.18 -32.10 0.13
CA ALA A 191 -9.73 -31.07 -0.74
C ALA A 191 -10.85 -30.25 -0.06
N THR A 192 -11.58 -30.83 0.91
CA THR A 192 -12.57 -30.06 1.69
C THR A 192 -11.97 -28.97 2.57
N LEU A 193 -10.66 -29.00 2.82
CA LEU A 193 -9.95 -27.95 3.56
C LEU A 193 -9.70 -26.68 2.71
N VAL A 194 -9.94 -26.75 1.40
CA VAL A 194 -9.84 -25.59 0.49
C VAL A 194 -10.99 -24.62 0.76
N PRO A 195 -10.75 -23.35 1.10
CA PRO A 195 -11.81 -22.40 1.45
C PRO A 195 -12.56 -21.85 0.22
N LYS A 196 -13.85 -21.55 0.41
CA LYS A 196 -14.80 -21.08 -0.63
C LYS A 196 -14.41 -19.82 -1.42
N GLN A 197 -13.62 -18.93 -0.82
CA GLN A 197 -13.27 -17.62 -1.39
C GLN A 197 -11.88 -17.62 -2.04
N THR A 198 -11.39 -18.80 -2.42
CA THR A 198 -10.04 -18.98 -2.97
C THR A 198 -10.13 -19.47 -4.40
N ILE A 199 -9.12 -19.14 -5.20
CA ILE A 199 -9.07 -19.53 -6.62
C ILE A 199 -9.06 -21.05 -6.81
N ALA A 200 -8.55 -21.81 -5.84
CA ALA A 200 -8.50 -23.27 -5.88
C ALA A 200 -9.83 -23.94 -5.51
N TYR A 201 -10.85 -23.19 -5.08
CA TYR A 201 -12.07 -23.78 -4.51
C TYR A 201 -12.88 -24.57 -5.52
N GLU A 202 -13.17 -24.00 -6.69
CA GLU A 202 -13.97 -24.65 -7.72
C GLU A 202 -13.28 -25.94 -8.19
N ASP A 203 -11.98 -25.87 -8.50
CA ASP A 203 -11.17 -27.04 -8.85
C ASP A 203 -11.18 -28.12 -7.75
N ALA A 204 -11.21 -27.71 -6.47
CA ALA A 204 -11.30 -28.64 -5.36
C ALA A 204 -12.68 -29.32 -5.28
N GLN A 205 -13.78 -28.59 -5.54
CA GLN A 205 -15.13 -29.17 -5.57
C GLN A 205 -15.27 -30.16 -6.72
N ASP A 206 -14.80 -29.80 -7.92
CA ASP A 206 -14.79 -30.68 -9.09
C ASP A 206 -14.01 -31.97 -8.83
N ALA A 207 -12.85 -31.86 -8.17
CA ALA A 207 -12.04 -33.01 -7.81
C ALA A 207 -12.76 -33.93 -6.81
N ILE A 208 -13.39 -33.35 -5.78
CA ILE A 208 -14.18 -34.09 -4.79
C ILE A 208 -15.31 -34.87 -5.47
N GLU A 209 -16.05 -34.26 -6.39
CA GLU A 209 -17.14 -34.93 -7.11
C GLU A 209 -16.63 -36.12 -7.93
N LYS A 210 -15.54 -35.91 -8.69
CA LYS A 210 -14.91 -36.97 -9.49
C LYS A 210 -14.48 -38.16 -8.63
N TRP A 211 -13.83 -37.92 -7.49
CA TRP A 211 -13.34 -39.00 -6.62
C TRP A 211 -14.46 -39.75 -5.91
N ARG A 212 -15.56 -39.08 -5.52
CA ARG A 212 -16.74 -39.75 -4.94
C ARG A 212 -17.35 -40.76 -5.91
N ASN A 213 -17.41 -40.42 -7.20
CA ASN A 213 -17.94 -41.31 -8.23
C ASN A 213 -17.04 -42.51 -8.51
N GLN A 214 -15.72 -42.37 -8.33
CA GLN A 214 -14.75 -43.46 -8.47
C GLN A 214 -14.71 -44.37 -7.24
N TYR A 215 -14.91 -43.81 -6.04
CA TYR A 215 -14.95 -44.57 -4.80
C TYR A 215 -16.18 -45.49 -4.68
N THR A 216 -17.28 -45.14 -5.36
CA THR A 216 -18.57 -45.86 -5.25
C THR A 216 -18.73 -46.99 -6.30
N ARG A 217 -17.74 -47.19 -7.17
CA ARG A 217 -17.73 -48.24 -8.22
C ARG A 217 -16.81 -49.37 -7.84
#